data_AF-A0A915LN29-F1
#
_entry.id   AF-A0A915LN29-F1
#
_cell.length_a   1.000
_cell.length_b   1.000
_cell.length_c   1.000
_cell.angle_alpha   90.00
_cell.angle_beta   90.00
_cell.angle_gamma   90.00
#
_symmetry.space_group_name_H-M   'P 1'
#
loop_
_entity.id
_entity.type
_entity.pdbx_description
1 polymer ?
#
loop_
_entity_poly.entity_id
_entity_poly.type
_entity_poly.pdbx_seq_one_letter_code
_entity_poly.pdbx_strand_id
1 'polypeptide(L)'
;AIAFGLFILGFLPWIDNWAQVSGFLFGSLTAIILLPYITIGNGRVRKRRPLVAASFLILAFMFSILFALFFFYQIDYEPLALLNCAIPTKICDHQGLILRDWIPI
;
A
#
# COMPACT_ATOMS: atom_id res chain seq x y z
N ALA A 1 -15.49 0.54 -14.83
CA ALA A 1 -14.65 0.00 -15.92
C ALA A 1 -13.24 0.59 -15.87
N ILE A 2 -13.07 1.91 -16.06
CA ILE A 2 -11.75 2.55 -16.16
C ILE A 2 -10.92 2.41 -14.87
N ALA A 3 -11.48 2.73 -13.70
CA ALA A 3 -10.75 2.59 -12.42
C ALA A 3 -10.32 1.14 -12.13
N PHE A 4 -11.16 0.17 -12.48
CA PHE A 4 -10.85 -1.26 -12.32
C PHE A 4 -9.80 -1.73 -13.33
N GLY A 5 -9.87 -1.23 -14.57
CA GLY A 5 -8.85 -1.46 -15.59
C GLY A 5 -7.49 -0.87 -15.21
N LEU A 6 -7.46 0.34 -14.64
CA LEU A 6 -6.24 0.97 -14.12
C LEU A 6 -5.68 0.26 -12.90
N PHE A 7 -6.54 -0.30 -12.04
CA PHE A 7 -6.11 -1.11 -10.91
C PHE A 7 -5.46 -2.43 -11.36
N ILE A 8 -6.06 -3.11 -12.34
CA ILE A 8 -5.47 -4.32 -12.96
C ILE A 8 -4.19 -3.97 -13.72
N LEU A 9 -4.15 -2.81 -14.39
CA LEU A 9 -2.96 -2.33 -15.08
C LEU A 9 -1.82 -2.00 -14.10
N GLY A 10 -2.14 -1.48 -12.91
CA GLY A 10 -1.18 -1.27 -11.83
C GLY A 10 -0.71 -2.55 -11.15
N PHE A 11 -1.45 -3.66 -11.30
CA PHE A 11 -1.05 -5.01 -10.93
C PHE A 11 -0.25 -5.73 -12.04
N LEU A 12 0.16 -5.02 -13.10
CA LEU A 12 1.01 -5.62 -14.12
C LEU A 12 2.30 -6.15 -13.46
N PRO A 13 2.77 -7.34 -13.88
CA PRO A 13 3.84 -8.10 -13.24
C PRO A 13 5.24 -7.44 -13.31
N TRP A 14 5.32 -6.16 -13.68
CA TRP A 14 6.53 -5.41 -13.98
C TRP A 14 6.71 -4.20 -13.04
N ILE A 15 5.69 -3.82 -12.25
CA ILE A 15 5.74 -2.68 -11.33
C ILE A 15 5.52 -3.17 -9.91
N ASP A 16 6.18 -2.52 -8.95
CA ASP A 16 6.14 -2.83 -7.53
C ASP A 16 4.68 -2.88 -7.00
N ASN A 17 4.17 -4.11 -6.86
CA ASN A 17 2.80 -4.37 -6.43
C ASN A 17 2.56 -3.97 -4.96
N TRP A 18 3.63 -3.88 -4.15
CA TRP A 18 3.52 -3.46 -2.75
C TRP A 18 3.21 -1.99 -2.63
N ALA A 19 3.87 -1.15 -3.42
CA ALA A 19 3.57 0.28 -3.47
C ALA A 19 2.13 0.55 -3.94
N GLN A 20 1.67 -0.19 -4.94
CA GLN A 20 0.33 -0.04 -5.50
C GLN A 20 -0.77 -0.43 -4.51
N VAL A 21 -0.64 -1.60 -3.86
CA VAL A 21 -1.63 -2.10 -2.88
C VAL A 21 -1.65 -1.22 -1.64
N SER A 22 -0.47 -0.90 -1.10
CA SER A 22 -0.37 -0.04 0.09
C SER A 22 -0.89 1.38 -0.18
N GLY A 23 -0.56 1.96 -1.33
CA GLY A 23 -1.08 3.27 -1.75
C GLY A 23 -2.59 3.29 -1.94
N PHE A 24 -3.18 2.24 -2.53
CA PHE A 24 -4.63 2.13 -2.67
C PHE A 24 -5.33 2.00 -1.32
N LEU A 25 -4.80 1.18 -0.41
CA LEU A 25 -5.36 1.02 0.94
C LEU A 25 -5.24 2.32 1.75
N PHE A 26 -4.09 2.99 1.68
CA PHE A 26 -3.86 4.26 2.35
C PHE A 26 -4.80 5.36 1.83
N GLY A 27 -4.92 5.48 0.49
CA GLY A 27 -5.79 6.46 -0.15
C GLY A 27 -7.27 6.24 0.17
N SER A 28 -7.75 4.99 0.17
CA SER A 28 -9.14 4.67 0.50
C SER A 28 -9.47 4.95 1.97
N LEU A 29 -8.58 4.61 2.91
CA LEU A 29 -8.71 4.98 4.33
C LEU A 29 -8.73 6.50 4.53
N THR A 30 -7.82 7.21 3.85
CA THR A 30 -7.78 8.67 3.86
C THR A 30 -9.08 9.27 3.35
N ALA A 31 -9.67 8.68 2.29
CA ALA A 31 -10.94 9.15 1.75
C ALA A 31 -12.07 9.02 2.79
N ILE A 32 -12.13 7.91 3.54
CA ILE A 32 -13.13 7.72 4.61
C ILE A 32 -12.98 8.75 5.73
N ILE A 33 -11.75 9.15 6.06
CA ILE A 33 -11.46 10.14 7.11
C ILE A 33 -11.84 11.55 6.66
N LEU A 34 -11.42 11.94 5.45
CA LEU A 34 -11.57 13.31 4.94
C LEU A 34 -12.96 13.59 4.38
N LEU A 35 -13.62 12.61 3.75
CA LEU A 35 -14.90 12.82 3.07
C LEU A 35 -16.07 12.54 4.02
N PRO A 36 -16.77 13.58 4.53
CA PRO A 36 -17.82 13.40 5.51
C PRO A 36 -19.09 12.71 4.99
N TYR A 37 -19.20 12.60 3.67
CA TYR A 37 -20.35 12.06 2.94
C TYR A 37 -20.24 10.55 2.69
N ILE A 38 -19.07 9.94 2.87
CA ILE A 38 -18.89 8.50 2.70
C ILE A 38 -19.39 7.80 3.97
N THR A 39 -20.63 7.32 3.91
CA THR A 39 -21.23 6.46 4.95
C THR A 39 -21.42 5.06 4.40
N ILE A 40 -20.77 4.07 5.02
CA ILE A 40 -20.94 2.66 4.65
C ILE A 40 -22.27 2.15 5.26
N GLY A 41 -23.31 2.05 4.44
CA GLY A 41 -24.65 1.57 4.81
C GLY A 41 -25.62 2.64 5.36
N ASN A 42 -26.86 2.24 5.68
CA ASN A 42 -27.94 3.10 6.22
C ASN A 42 -27.71 3.59 7.67
N GLY A 43 -26.46 3.67 8.13
CA GLY A 43 -26.11 3.86 9.52
C GLY A 43 -26.02 5.34 9.92
N ARG A 44 -27.08 5.85 10.55
CA ARG A 44 -27.18 7.09 11.36
C ARG A 44 -25.82 7.67 11.79
N VAL A 45 -25.69 9.00 11.74
CA VAL A 45 -24.54 9.85 12.16
C VAL A 45 -23.75 9.40 13.41
N ARG A 46 -24.38 8.68 14.35
CA ARG A 46 -23.75 8.13 15.56
C ARG A 46 -22.68 7.06 15.29
N LYS A 47 -22.70 6.38 14.14
CA LYS A 47 -21.69 5.37 13.75
C LYS A 47 -20.51 5.93 12.95
N ARG A 48 -20.53 7.22 12.59
CA ARG A 48 -19.46 7.82 11.78
C ARG A 48 -18.17 8.08 12.57
N ARG A 49 -18.28 8.55 13.81
CA ARG A 49 -17.12 8.79 14.70
C ARG A 49 -16.26 7.54 14.90
N PRO A 50 -16.80 6.35 15.26
CA PRO A 50 -15.99 5.16 15.43
C PRO A 50 -15.38 4.66 14.11
N LEU A 51 -16.07 4.83 12.97
CA LEU A 51 -15.52 4.49 11.65
C LEU A 51 -14.28 5.34 11.33
N VAL A 52 -14.38 6.67 11.47
CA VAL A 52 -13.26 7.59 11.22
C VAL A 52 -12.10 7.30 12.18
N ALA A 53 -12.38 7.08 13.46
CA ALA A 53 -11.36 6.76 14.45
C ALA A 53 -10.64 5.43 14.12
N ALA A 54 -11.38 4.39 13.75
CA ALA A 54 -10.80 3.12 13.34
C ALA A 54 -9.95 3.26 12.07
N SER A 55 -10.45 3.97 11.05
CA SER A 55 -9.69 4.23 9.82
C SER A 55 -8.40 5.02 10.09
N PHE A 56 -8.45 6.02 10.98
CA PHE A 56 -7.28 6.79 11.36
C PHE A 56 -6.23 5.94 12.08
N LEU A 57 -6.65 5.07 13.02
CA LEU A 57 -5.76 4.15 13.72
C LEU A 57 -5.08 3.16 12.77
N ILE A 58 -5.84 2.57 11.83
CA ILE A 58 -5.31 1.65 10.82
C ILE A 58 -4.30 2.38 9.93
N LEU A 59 -4.60 3.61 9.52
CA LEU A 59 -3.72 4.43 8.69
C LEU A 59 -2.41 4.77 9.40
N ALA A 60 -2.46 5.17 10.68
CA ALA A 60 -1.27 5.44 11.49
C ALA A 60 -0.40 4.18 11.69
N PHE A 61 -1.03 3.03 11.92
CA PHE A 61 -0.34 1.75 12.03
C PHE A 61 0.36 1.36 10.71
N MET A 62 -0.35 1.44 9.58
CA MET A 62 0.22 1.21 8.26
C MET A 62 1.42 2.14 8.00
N PHE A 63 1.27 3.44 8.25
CA PHE A 63 2.35 4.41 8.07
C PHE A 63 3.58 4.05 8.92
N SER A 64 3.36 3.64 10.18
CA SER A 64 4.44 3.25 11.09
C SER A 64 5.19 2.01 10.59
N ILE A 65 4.48 1.00 10.09
CA ILE A 65 5.11 -0.18 9.48
C ILE A 65 5.92 0.20 8.25
N LEU A 66 5.33 0.95 7.32
CA LEU A 66 6.02 1.37 6.09
C LEU A 66 7.27 2.19 6.41
N PHE A 67 7.17 3.12 7.36
CA PHE A 67 8.30 3.91 7.83
C PHE A 67 9.39 3.01 8.44
N ALA A 68 9.00 2.03 9.27
CA ALA A 68 9.96 1.12 9.88
C ALA A 68 10.65 0.20 8.87
N LEU A 69 9.92 -0.30 7.87
CA LEU A 69 10.47 -1.08 6.77
C LEU A 69 11.45 -0.24 5.94
N PHE A 70 11.15 1.04 5.69
CA PHE A 70 12.04 1.89 4.89
C PHE A 70 13.33 2.25 5.64
N PHE A 71 13.25 2.57 6.93
CA PHE A 71 14.38 3.13 7.69
C PHE A 71 15.14 2.11 8.54
N PHE A 72 14.49 1.06 9.04
CA PHE A 72 15.10 0.17 10.04
C PHE A 72 15.26 -1.28 9.57
N TYR A 73 14.44 -1.77 8.64
CA TYR A 73 14.42 -3.20 8.31
C TYR A 73 14.51 -3.46 6.80
N GLN A 74 15.65 -3.99 6.34
CA GLN A 74 15.77 -4.57 5.01
C GLN A 74 15.28 -6.02 5.04
N ILE A 75 14.01 -6.27 4.69
CA ILE A 75 13.46 -7.63 4.73
C ILE A 75 13.78 -8.35 3.41
N ASP A 76 14.68 -9.33 3.47
CA ASP A 76 14.86 -10.32 2.42
C ASP A 76 13.93 -11.52 2.70
N TYR A 77 12.66 -11.46 2.25
CA TYR A 77 11.75 -12.60 2.38
C TYR A 77 11.17 -13.06 1.03
N GLU A 78 11.35 -14.34 0.72
CA GLU A 78 10.97 -14.95 -0.56
C GLU A 78 9.50 -14.74 -0.98
N PRO A 79 8.49 -14.88 -0.09
CA PRO A 79 7.10 -14.60 -0.49
C PRO A 79 6.81 -13.11 -0.81
N LEU A 80 7.65 -12.14 -0.41
CA LEU A 80 7.53 -10.71 -0.75
C LEU A 80 7.88 -10.50 -2.21
N ALA A 81 8.94 -11.20 -2.63
CA ALA A 81 9.49 -11.16 -3.97
C ALA A 81 8.50 -11.74 -5.00
N LEU A 82 7.76 -12.79 -4.62
CA LEU A 82 6.73 -13.37 -5.49
C LEU A 82 5.55 -12.42 -5.74
N LEU A 83 5.19 -11.59 -4.76
CA LEU A 83 4.16 -10.56 -4.96
C LEU A 83 4.68 -9.40 -5.81
N ASN A 84 5.96 -9.04 -5.71
CA ASN A 84 6.59 -8.07 -6.61
C ASN A 84 6.69 -8.61 -8.06
N CYS A 85 6.84 -9.93 -8.21
CA CYS A 85 7.11 -10.59 -9.49
C CYS A 85 6.23 -11.83 -9.67
N ALA A 86 4.97 -11.61 -10.06
CA ALA A 86 4.00 -12.69 -10.28
C ALA A 86 4.39 -13.64 -11.44
N ILE A 87 5.29 -13.21 -12.34
CA ILE A 87 5.88 -14.03 -13.39
C ILE A 87 7.40 -13.91 -13.26
N PRO A 88 8.15 -15.03 -13.11
CA PRO A 88 9.61 -15.01 -12.99
C PRO A 88 10.22 -14.69 -14.36
N THR A 89 10.15 -13.43 -14.75
CA THR A 89 10.86 -12.92 -15.92
C THR A 89 12.19 -12.35 -15.45
N LYS A 90 13.22 -12.45 -16.29
CA LYS A 90 14.57 -11.89 -16.09
C LYS A 90 14.62 -10.39 -15.79
N ILE A 91 13.48 -9.71 -15.88
CA ILE A 91 13.35 -8.28 -15.66
C ILE A 91 13.25 -7.93 -14.15
N CYS A 92 12.79 -8.88 -13.34
CA CYS A 92 12.70 -8.73 -11.90
C CYS A 92 14.04 -8.95 -11.16
N ASP A 93 15.02 -9.61 -11.78
CA ASP A 93 16.35 -9.91 -11.22
C ASP A 93 17.15 -8.64 -10.86
N HIS A 94 16.73 -7.46 -11.32
CA HIS A 94 17.40 -6.18 -11.12
C HIS A 94 16.55 -5.13 -10.38
N GLN A 95 15.40 -5.52 -9.83
CA GLN A 95 14.60 -4.65 -8.95
C GLN A 95 15.15 -4.63 -7.52
N GLY A 96 16.16 -5.46 -7.22
CA GLY A 96 16.99 -5.33 -6.04
C GLY A 96 17.70 -3.99 -6.07
N LEU A 97 17.23 -3.06 -5.25
CA LEU A 97 17.79 -1.75 -5.05
C LEU A 97 19.31 -1.86 -4.82
N ILE A 98 20.11 -1.52 -5.84
CA ILE A 98 21.52 -1.14 -5.69
C ILE A 98 21.55 0.25 -5.02
N LEU A 99 20.93 0.38 -3.85
CA LEU A 99 21.00 1.58 -3.01
C LEU A 99 22.24 1.56 -2.12
N ARG A 100 22.93 0.41 -1.99
CA ARG A 100 24.12 0.26 -1.14
C ARG A 100 25.32 1.07 -1.61
N ASP A 101 25.41 1.42 -2.89
CA ASP A 101 26.60 2.11 -3.41
C ASP A 101 26.55 3.64 -3.24
N TRP A 102 25.38 4.23 -2.99
CA TRP A 102 25.19 5.69 -3.01
C TRP A 102 24.88 6.33 -1.65
N ILE A 103 24.58 5.53 -0.62
CA ILE A 103 24.27 6.02 0.72
C ILE A 103 25.46 5.70 1.63
N PRO A 104 26.36 6.66 1.88
CA PRO A 104 27.34 6.54 2.94
C PRO A 104 26.64 6.73 4.27
N ILE A 105 26.42 5.64 5.00
CA ILE A 105 26.20 5.65 6.45
C ILE A 105 27.49 5.15 7.09
#